data_AF-A0A7T7R8Q6-F1
#
_entry.id   AF-A0A7T7R8Q6-F1
#
_cell.length_a   1.000
_cell.length_b   1.000
_cell.length_c   1.000
_cell.angle_alpha   90.00
_cell.angle_beta   90.00
_cell.angle_gamma   90.00
#
_symmetry.space_group_name_H-M   'P 1'
#
loop_
_entity.id
_entity.type
_entity.pdbx_description
1 polymer ?
#
loop_
_entity_poly.entity_id
_entity_poly.type
_entity_poly.pdbx_seq_one_letter_code
_entity_poly.pdbx_strand_id
1 'polypeptide(L)'
;MAKQTINQGTAPTGAGGDTFRTGSAKLQANDDEIYNYLGDGANLNKLGTAAFKNTGTQAGNVMEVGAFGLGGLSPFVTQPADVKQSGFFHTLNHDDMAYCAFLNIMHSGQDVYRWQLGAPMGDATLSKLKARIRTESGWSSEAKIWNQHNTTVDSNGFIKAASPIVKLFADKIELNDEAQQQEITFEKLGVGDYLVKGSSGFAQEGWYIETPKDANGNLLVAVVYEQLENGDISVKTYDYMLNNKGRIVDDTETPLDIPETRWIDLRLQELPQPEIEIPEPIAPPDFQPTGLAEAVATVMESYNDTEQ
;
A
#
# COMPACT_ATOMS: atom_id res chain seq x y z
N MET A 1 -30.03 6.18 -42.56
CA MET A 1 -31.15 6.94 -43.13
C MET A 1 -31.91 7.61 -41.99
N ALA A 2 -32.82 8.55 -42.26
CA ALA A 2 -33.65 9.12 -41.20
C ALA A 2 -34.74 8.12 -40.79
N LYS A 3 -35.02 8.01 -39.48
CA LYS A 3 -36.11 7.19 -38.93
C LYS A 3 -37.41 7.43 -39.69
N GLN A 4 -38.01 6.35 -40.20
CA GLN A 4 -39.35 6.39 -40.79
C GLN A 4 -40.40 6.21 -39.69
N THR A 5 -41.51 6.95 -39.76
CA THR A 5 -42.66 6.83 -38.83
C THR A 5 -43.94 6.57 -39.60
N ILE A 6 -44.78 5.68 -39.07
CA ILE A 6 -46.11 5.42 -39.63
C ILE A 6 -47.02 6.62 -39.35
N ASN A 7 -47.64 7.16 -40.40
CA ASN A 7 -48.70 8.14 -40.25
C ASN A 7 -50.02 7.40 -39.97
N GLN A 8 -50.57 7.56 -38.76
CA GLN A 8 -51.82 6.90 -38.37
C GLN A 8 -53.09 7.58 -38.93
N GLY A 9 -52.95 8.77 -39.54
CA GLY A 9 -54.08 9.55 -40.03
C GLY A 9 -54.89 10.19 -38.89
N THR A 10 -56.09 10.69 -39.21
CA THR A 10 -56.97 11.38 -38.25
C THR A 10 -57.85 10.39 -37.48
N ALA A 11 -57.84 10.46 -36.15
CA ALA A 11 -58.73 9.66 -35.30
C ALA A 11 -60.22 10.06 -35.46
N PRO A 12 -61.18 9.12 -35.34
CA PRO A 12 -61.01 7.70 -35.04
C PRO A 12 -60.82 6.82 -36.29
N THR A 13 -60.94 7.40 -37.49
CA THR A 13 -61.07 6.64 -38.74
C THR A 13 -59.73 6.26 -39.38
N GLY A 14 -58.64 6.93 -38.98
CA GLY A 14 -57.32 6.77 -39.60
C GLY A 14 -57.24 7.37 -41.01
N ALA A 15 -58.22 8.19 -41.40
CA ALA A 15 -58.26 8.80 -42.73
C ALA A 15 -57.02 9.68 -42.98
N GLY A 16 -56.44 9.57 -44.19
CA GLY A 16 -55.19 10.25 -44.55
C GLY A 16 -53.91 9.59 -43.99
N GLY A 17 -54.03 8.45 -43.32
CA GLY A 17 -52.90 7.66 -42.82
C GLY A 17 -52.23 6.79 -43.89
N ASP A 18 -51.12 6.18 -43.51
CA ASP A 18 -50.46 5.14 -44.30
C ASP A 18 -51.38 3.93 -44.49
N THR A 19 -51.33 3.36 -45.68
CA THR A 19 -51.87 2.00 -45.89
C THR A 19 -51.00 1.00 -45.15
N PHE A 20 -51.54 -0.21 -44.88
CA PHE A 20 -50.74 -1.30 -44.33
C PHE A 20 -49.42 -1.51 -45.09
N ARG A 21 -49.45 -1.46 -46.42
CA ARG A 21 -48.26 -1.66 -47.28
C ARG A 21 -47.23 -0.53 -47.15
N THR A 22 -47.68 0.73 -47.13
CA THR A 22 -46.73 1.87 -47.01
C THR A 22 -46.20 2.00 -45.59
N GLY A 23 -47.00 1.66 -44.58
CA GLY A 23 -46.54 1.53 -43.20
C GLY A 23 -45.54 0.39 -43.00
N SER A 24 -45.81 -0.80 -43.54
CA SER A 24 -44.90 -1.94 -43.41
C SER A 24 -43.57 -1.75 -44.15
N ALA A 25 -43.59 -1.10 -45.32
CA ALA A 25 -42.36 -0.74 -46.05
C ALA A 25 -41.48 0.23 -45.24
N LYS A 26 -42.09 1.15 -44.49
CA LYS A 26 -41.35 2.05 -43.57
C LYS A 26 -40.73 1.28 -42.39
N LEU A 27 -41.42 0.28 -41.85
CA LEU A 27 -40.86 -0.59 -40.80
C LEU A 27 -39.70 -1.42 -41.32
N GLN A 28 -39.88 -2.11 -42.45
CA GLN A 28 -38.83 -2.92 -43.08
C GLN A 28 -37.58 -2.09 -43.36
N ALA A 29 -37.74 -0.87 -43.87
CA ALA A 29 -36.60 0.01 -44.13
C ALA A 29 -35.83 0.41 -42.84
N ASN A 30 -36.54 0.59 -41.71
CA ASN A 30 -35.88 0.82 -40.42
C ASN A 30 -35.17 -0.45 -39.92
N ASP A 31 -35.78 -1.63 -40.10
CA ASP A 31 -35.19 -2.91 -39.69
C ASP A 31 -33.92 -3.21 -40.52
N ASP A 32 -33.99 -3.05 -41.85
CA ASP A 32 -32.86 -3.21 -42.75
C ASP A 32 -31.69 -2.27 -42.37
N GLU A 33 -31.99 -1.02 -42.00
CA GLU A 33 -30.96 -0.09 -41.52
C GLU A 33 -30.28 -0.63 -40.25
N ILE A 34 -31.06 -1.05 -39.25
CA ILE A 34 -30.53 -1.57 -37.98
C ILE A 34 -29.66 -2.81 -38.22
N TYR A 35 -30.14 -3.78 -39.00
CA TYR A 35 -29.42 -5.02 -39.27
C TYR A 35 -28.18 -4.82 -40.15
N ASN A 36 -28.14 -3.80 -41.00
CA ASN A 36 -26.93 -3.47 -41.76
C ASN A 36 -25.88 -2.71 -40.92
N TYR A 37 -26.34 -1.84 -40.01
CA TYR A 37 -25.46 -1.02 -39.18
C TYR A 37 -24.86 -1.82 -38.01
N LEU A 38 -25.70 -2.54 -37.26
CA LEU A 38 -25.31 -3.34 -36.10
C LEU A 38 -25.00 -4.81 -36.46
N GLY A 39 -25.09 -5.17 -37.75
CA GLY A 39 -25.02 -6.54 -38.22
C GLY A 39 -24.54 -6.69 -39.66
N ASP A 40 -24.73 -7.88 -40.24
CA ASP A 40 -24.35 -8.22 -41.63
C ASP A 40 -25.53 -8.12 -42.62
N GLY A 41 -26.63 -7.48 -42.21
CA GLY A 41 -27.88 -7.42 -42.97
C GLY A 41 -28.84 -8.59 -42.69
N ALA A 42 -28.42 -9.59 -41.91
CA ALA A 42 -29.28 -10.71 -41.50
C ALA A 42 -29.19 -11.01 -39.99
N ASN A 43 -28.03 -10.81 -39.37
CA ASN A 43 -27.77 -11.03 -37.94
C ASN A 43 -27.12 -9.80 -37.31
N LEU A 44 -27.40 -9.51 -36.03
CA LEU A 44 -26.77 -8.41 -35.27
C LEU A 44 -25.35 -8.73 -34.80
N ASN A 45 -24.51 -9.29 -35.68
CA ASN A 45 -23.20 -9.85 -35.34
C ASN A 45 -22.03 -8.84 -35.36
N LYS A 46 -22.27 -7.55 -35.65
CA LYS A 46 -21.25 -6.50 -35.53
C LYS A 46 -21.23 -5.85 -34.15
N LEU A 47 -22.19 -6.16 -33.29
CA LEU A 47 -22.09 -5.88 -31.87
C LEU A 47 -20.96 -6.75 -31.29
N GLY A 48 -19.96 -6.13 -30.66
CA GLY A 48 -18.83 -6.86 -30.07
C GLY A 48 -19.30 -7.84 -28.99
N THR A 49 -18.48 -8.85 -28.66
CA THR A 49 -18.87 -9.90 -27.69
C THR A 49 -19.22 -9.38 -26.29
N ALA A 50 -18.75 -8.18 -25.92
CA ALA A 50 -19.12 -7.50 -24.68
C ALA A 50 -20.56 -6.94 -24.69
N ALA A 51 -21.10 -6.54 -25.86
CA ALA A 51 -22.42 -5.94 -25.97
C ALA A 51 -23.57 -6.91 -25.66
N PHE A 52 -23.29 -8.21 -25.65
CA PHE A 52 -24.23 -9.29 -25.32
C PHE A 52 -24.10 -9.79 -23.89
N LYS A 53 -23.19 -9.21 -23.10
CA LYS A 53 -22.93 -9.60 -21.72
C LYS A 53 -23.56 -8.57 -20.77
N ASN A 54 -24.06 -9.06 -19.64
CA ASN A 54 -24.50 -8.18 -18.56
C ASN A 54 -23.29 -7.45 -17.96
N THR A 55 -23.50 -6.26 -17.40
CA THR A 55 -22.51 -5.65 -16.51
C THR A 55 -22.55 -6.29 -15.12
N GLY A 56 -21.45 -6.24 -14.39
CA GLY A 56 -21.36 -6.67 -12.99
C GLY A 56 -20.14 -7.52 -12.68
N THR A 57 -20.13 -8.12 -11.49
CA THR A 57 -18.94 -8.79 -10.91
C THR A 57 -18.98 -10.32 -11.01
N GLN A 58 -20.04 -10.90 -11.57
CA GLN A 58 -20.17 -12.35 -11.75
C GLN A 58 -19.33 -12.85 -12.94
N ALA A 59 -18.94 -14.12 -12.90
CA ALA A 59 -18.21 -14.76 -13.98
C ALA A 59 -19.01 -14.68 -15.29
N GLY A 60 -18.38 -14.16 -16.35
CA GLY A 60 -19.00 -13.99 -17.66
C GLY A 60 -19.50 -12.57 -17.95
N ASN A 61 -19.68 -11.72 -16.94
CA ASN A 61 -20.09 -10.32 -17.10
C ASN A 61 -18.95 -9.42 -17.61
N VAL A 62 -19.33 -8.22 -18.07
CA VAL A 62 -18.42 -7.10 -18.28
C VAL A 62 -18.24 -6.36 -16.95
N MET A 63 -17.00 -6.23 -16.49
CA MET A 63 -16.68 -5.59 -15.22
C MET A 63 -16.84 -4.08 -15.30
N GLU A 64 -17.50 -3.50 -14.30
CA GLU A 64 -17.70 -2.05 -14.18
C GLU A 64 -16.47 -1.35 -13.59
N VAL A 65 -16.25 -0.09 -13.94
CA VAL A 65 -15.18 0.74 -13.36
C VAL A 65 -15.42 0.89 -11.85
N GLY A 66 -14.38 0.68 -11.05
CA GLY A 66 -14.42 0.67 -9.58
C GLY A 66 -14.61 -0.73 -8.97
N ALA A 67 -15.03 -1.73 -9.76
CA ALA A 67 -15.17 -3.09 -9.26
C ALA A 67 -13.83 -3.62 -8.73
N PHE A 68 -13.86 -4.20 -7.52
CA PHE A 68 -12.68 -4.74 -6.83
C PHE A 68 -11.51 -3.72 -6.69
N GLY A 69 -11.81 -2.42 -6.70
CA GLY A 69 -10.83 -1.35 -6.59
C GLY A 69 -10.06 -1.04 -7.88
N LEU A 70 -10.54 -1.48 -9.05
CA LEU A 70 -9.92 -1.19 -10.34
C LEU A 70 -10.54 0.03 -11.01
N GLY A 71 -9.74 1.06 -11.30
CA GLY A 71 -10.19 2.26 -12.02
C GLY A 71 -11.04 3.22 -11.19
N GLY A 72 -11.12 3.02 -9.88
CA GLY A 72 -11.78 3.90 -8.91
C GLY A 72 -11.07 3.85 -7.56
N LEU A 73 -11.72 4.37 -6.51
CA LEU A 73 -11.22 4.21 -5.14
C LEU A 73 -11.28 2.72 -4.74
N SER A 74 -10.30 2.27 -3.96
CA SER A 74 -10.37 0.94 -3.37
C SER A 74 -11.57 0.87 -2.41
N PRO A 75 -12.29 -0.26 -2.32
CA PRO A 75 -13.38 -0.40 -1.37
C PRO A 75 -12.84 -0.44 0.07
N PHE A 76 -13.49 0.31 0.95
CA PHE A 76 -13.24 0.25 2.38
C PHE A 76 -13.71 -1.09 2.94
N VAL A 77 -12.87 -1.71 3.77
CA VAL A 77 -13.22 -2.89 4.54
C VAL A 77 -12.84 -2.68 6.01
N THR A 78 -13.74 -3.04 6.91
CA THR A 78 -13.54 -2.92 8.36
C THR A 78 -12.55 -3.96 8.87
N GLN A 79 -12.66 -5.20 8.39
CA GLN A 79 -11.78 -6.29 8.76
C GLN A 79 -11.13 -6.90 7.49
N PRO A 80 -9.83 -6.67 7.25
CA PRO A 80 -9.12 -7.30 6.13
C PRO A 80 -9.20 -8.83 6.17
N ALA A 81 -9.31 -9.41 7.37
CA ALA A 81 -9.49 -10.84 7.57
C ALA A 81 -10.85 -11.39 7.10
N ASP A 82 -11.79 -10.59 6.62
CA ASP A 82 -13.09 -11.05 6.12
C ASP A 82 -13.24 -10.95 4.60
N VAL A 83 -12.22 -10.43 3.90
CA VAL A 83 -12.28 -10.20 2.44
C VAL A 83 -12.17 -11.52 1.66
N LYS A 84 -13.29 -12.02 1.17
CA LYS A 84 -13.44 -13.32 0.47
C LYS A 84 -13.42 -13.22 -1.05
N GLN A 85 -12.74 -12.21 -1.59
CA GLN A 85 -12.67 -11.97 -3.02
C GLN A 85 -11.32 -11.37 -3.39
N SER A 86 -10.85 -11.64 -4.62
CA SER A 86 -9.64 -11.02 -5.12
C SER A 86 -9.89 -9.54 -5.46
N GLY A 87 -8.95 -8.66 -5.14
CA GLY A 87 -9.09 -7.22 -5.43
C GLY A 87 -8.14 -6.34 -4.62
N PHE A 88 -8.27 -5.03 -4.85
CA PHE A 88 -7.58 -3.97 -4.14
C PHE A 88 -8.53 -3.33 -3.14
N PHE A 89 -8.12 -3.23 -1.88
CA PHE A 89 -8.94 -2.78 -0.76
C PHE A 89 -8.16 -1.79 0.09
N HIS A 90 -8.86 -1.10 0.99
CA HIS A 90 -8.21 -0.39 2.07
C HIS A 90 -8.96 -0.59 3.38
N THR A 91 -8.25 -0.43 4.49
CA THR A 91 -8.83 -0.47 5.83
C THR A 91 -8.32 0.69 6.66
N LEU A 92 -9.09 1.07 7.67
CA LEU A 92 -8.72 1.98 8.74
C LEU A 92 -8.59 1.24 10.08
N ASN A 93 -8.61 -0.10 10.06
CA ASN A 93 -8.43 -0.93 11.23
C ASN A 93 -7.03 -0.70 11.83
N HIS A 94 -6.90 -0.86 13.15
CA HIS A 94 -5.63 -0.73 13.85
C HIS A 94 -4.93 -2.08 14.03
N ASP A 95 -5.65 -3.17 13.77
CA ASP A 95 -5.16 -4.54 13.78
C ASP A 95 -5.19 -5.12 12.36
N ASP A 96 -4.42 -6.20 12.13
CA ASP A 96 -4.57 -7.07 10.95
C ASP A 96 -4.54 -6.37 9.57
N MET A 97 -3.36 -6.00 9.08
CA MET A 97 -3.12 -5.06 7.97
C MET A 97 -3.56 -3.64 8.34
N ALA A 98 -3.14 -3.19 9.53
CA ALA A 98 -3.50 -1.92 10.15
C ALA A 98 -3.31 -0.70 9.22
N TYR A 99 -4.36 0.09 9.06
CA TYR A 99 -4.43 1.31 8.26
C TYR A 99 -3.73 1.15 6.89
N CYS A 100 -3.99 0.05 6.18
CA CYS A 100 -3.32 -0.28 4.92
C CYS A 100 -4.23 -0.11 3.71
N ALA A 101 -3.62 0.28 2.58
CA ALA A 101 -4.10 -0.11 1.27
C ALA A 101 -3.48 -1.47 0.93
N PHE A 102 -4.28 -2.44 0.51
CA PHE A 102 -3.80 -3.81 0.34
C PHE A 102 -4.44 -4.54 -0.83
N LEU A 103 -3.67 -5.47 -1.38
CA LEU A 103 -4.12 -6.47 -2.32
C LEU A 103 -4.57 -7.72 -1.55
N ASN A 104 -5.73 -8.28 -1.88
CA ASN A 104 -6.17 -9.58 -1.41
C ASN A 104 -6.33 -10.51 -2.61
N ILE A 105 -5.73 -11.70 -2.59
CA ILE A 105 -5.82 -12.67 -3.69
C ILE A 105 -6.21 -14.04 -3.14
N MET A 106 -7.28 -14.59 -3.70
CA MET A 106 -7.81 -15.91 -3.37
C MET A 106 -7.07 -17.00 -4.15
N HIS A 107 -6.69 -18.09 -3.47
CA HIS A 107 -6.15 -19.30 -4.07
C HIS A 107 -7.23 -20.38 -4.02
N SER A 108 -7.86 -20.68 -5.17
CA SER A 108 -9.04 -21.56 -5.33
C SER A 108 -10.40 -20.93 -4.98
N GLY A 109 -11.49 -21.66 -5.23
CA GLY A 109 -12.85 -21.26 -4.86
C GLY A 109 -13.17 -21.45 -3.38
N GLN A 110 -12.18 -21.74 -2.53
CA GLN A 110 -12.35 -21.86 -1.08
C GLN A 110 -11.91 -20.57 -0.38
N ASP A 111 -12.75 -20.05 0.52
CA ASP A 111 -12.53 -18.79 1.25
C ASP A 111 -11.35 -18.81 2.24
N VAL A 112 -10.72 -19.97 2.43
CA VAL A 112 -9.70 -20.21 3.47
C VAL A 112 -8.27 -20.07 2.96
N TYR A 113 -8.04 -20.07 1.65
CA TYR A 113 -6.71 -19.97 1.05
C TYR A 113 -6.58 -18.66 0.30
N ARG A 114 -5.75 -17.75 0.83
CA ARG A 114 -5.53 -16.44 0.21
C ARG A 114 -4.28 -15.78 0.77
N TRP A 115 -3.80 -14.76 0.09
CA TRP A 115 -2.72 -13.93 0.60
C TRP A 115 -3.06 -12.45 0.50
N GLN A 116 -2.43 -11.68 1.38
CA GLN A 116 -2.54 -10.23 1.43
C GLN A 116 -1.16 -9.59 1.39
N LEU A 117 -1.08 -8.45 0.71
CA LEU A 117 0.07 -7.57 0.67
C LEU A 117 -0.42 -6.14 0.84
N GLY A 118 0.00 -5.52 1.93
CA GLY A 118 -0.43 -4.20 2.34
C GLY A 118 0.73 -3.23 2.40
N ALA A 119 0.46 -2.02 1.92
CA ALA A 119 1.23 -0.83 2.25
C ALA A 119 0.46 -0.08 3.35
N PRO A 120 1.06 0.12 4.53
CA PRO A 120 0.52 1.05 5.52
C PRO A 120 0.41 2.45 4.92
N MET A 121 -0.74 3.06 5.12
CA MET A 121 -0.99 4.44 4.72
C MET A 121 -0.58 5.38 5.85
N GLY A 122 -0.34 6.66 5.54
CA GLY A 122 0.13 7.64 6.54
C GLY A 122 1.63 7.61 6.83
N ASP A 123 2.34 6.55 6.45
CA ASP A 123 3.80 6.51 6.47
C ASP A 123 4.41 7.27 5.28
N ALA A 124 5.53 7.95 5.51
CA ALA A 124 6.25 8.68 4.46
C ALA A 124 7.07 7.77 3.53
N THR A 125 7.27 6.50 3.89
CA THR A 125 8.08 5.52 3.15
C THR A 125 7.45 4.14 3.15
N LEU A 126 7.97 3.23 2.31
CA LEU A 126 7.52 1.83 2.27
C LEU A 126 8.20 0.95 3.34
N SER A 127 8.79 1.52 4.40
CA SER A 127 9.53 0.77 5.43
C SER A 127 8.65 -0.25 6.18
N LYS A 128 7.33 -0.07 6.18
CA LYS A 128 6.36 -0.92 6.88
C LYS A 128 5.54 -1.84 5.96
N LEU A 129 5.97 -2.03 4.71
CA LEU A 129 5.31 -2.95 3.79
C LEU A 129 5.22 -4.37 4.39
N LYS A 130 4.05 -4.99 4.29
CA LYS A 130 3.75 -6.23 5.01
C LYS A 130 2.92 -7.19 4.18
N ALA A 131 3.10 -8.47 4.41
CA ALA A 131 2.31 -9.52 3.78
C ALA A 131 1.90 -10.59 4.79
N ARG A 132 0.83 -11.31 4.47
CA ARG A 132 0.41 -12.48 5.23
C ARG A 132 -0.34 -13.46 4.36
N ILE A 133 -0.42 -14.70 4.81
CA ILE A 133 -1.11 -15.78 4.12
C ILE A 133 -2.17 -16.39 5.04
N ARG A 134 -3.31 -16.77 4.46
CA ARG A 134 -4.34 -17.55 5.13
C ARG A 134 -4.25 -18.99 4.67
N THR A 135 -4.28 -19.89 5.65
CA THR A 135 -4.42 -21.33 5.47
C THR A 135 -5.70 -21.79 6.15
N GLU A 136 -6.02 -23.08 6.06
CA GLU A 136 -7.10 -23.68 6.86
C GLU A 136 -6.93 -23.45 8.37
N SER A 137 -5.69 -23.36 8.85
CA SER A 137 -5.39 -23.10 10.27
C SER A 137 -5.54 -21.63 10.68
N GLY A 138 -5.86 -20.74 9.74
CA GLY A 138 -6.01 -19.31 9.97
C GLY A 138 -4.94 -18.47 9.28
N TRP A 139 -4.86 -17.19 9.67
CA TRP A 139 -3.88 -16.26 9.16
C TRP A 139 -2.50 -16.49 9.81
N SER A 140 -1.45 -16.38 9.01
CA SER A 140 -0.09 -16.24 9.52
C SER A 140 0.06 -14.91 10.26
N SER A 141 1.10 -14.81 11.09
CA SER A 141 1.61 -13.50 11.49
C SER A 141 1.97 -12.67 10.26
N GLU A 142 1.94 -11.34 10.43
CA GLU A 142 2.37 -10.41 9.39
C GLU A 142 3.88 -10.53 9.19
N ALA A 143 4.29 -10.83 7.96
CA ALA A 143 5.68 -10.77 7.54
C ALA A 143 6.01 -9.35 7.08
N LYS A 144 7.01 -8.72 7.72
CA LYS A 144 7.62 -7.49 7.20
C LYS A 144 8.38 -7.81 5.92
N ILE A 145 8.21 -6.97 4.90
CA ILE A 145 8.93 -7.10 3.64
C ILE A 145 10.13 -6.16 3.67
N TRP A 146 11.32 -6.74 3.61
CA TRP A 146 12.56 -6.00 3.54
C TRP A 146 12.72 -5.34 2.17
N ASN A 147 13.03 -4.05 2.18
CA ASN A 147 13.24 -3.20 1.03
C ASN A 147 14.24 -2.07 1.39
N GLN A 148 14.53 -1.18 0.43
CA GLN A 148 15.53 -0.13 0.62
C GLN A 148 15.17 0.92 1.69
N HIS A 149 13.91 1.01 2.11
CA HIS A 149 13.46 1.94 3.15
C HIS A 149 13.57 1.37 4.57
N ASN A 150 13.75 0.06 4.73
CA ASN A 150 13.93 -0.58 6.04
C ASN A 150 15.18 -1.47 6.09
N THR A 151 16.07 -1.35 5.10
CA THR A 151 17.38 -2.00 5.11
C THR A 151 18.48 -1.02 4.70
N THR A 152 19.68 -1.25 5.21
CA THR A 152 20.91 -0.56 4.80
C THR A 152 21.94 -1.57 4.31
N VAL A 153 22.93 -1.07 3.60
CA VAL A 153 24.13 -1.84 3.23
C VAL A 153 25.31 -1.29 4.02
N ASP A 154 25.96 -2.15 4.81
CA ASP A 154 27.12 -1.77 5.60
C ASP A 154 28.38 -1.53 4.73
N SER A 155 29.45 -1.05 5.34
CA SER A 155 30.74 -0.80 4.66
C SER A 155 31.38 -2.04 4.02
N ASN A 156 30.89 -3.24 4.34
CA ASN A 156 31.35 -4.52 3.80
C ASN A 156 30.39 -5.09 2.74
N GLY A 157 29.28 -4.42 2.43
CA GLY A 157 28.30 -4.85 1.43
C GLY A 157 27.18 -5.77 1.94
N PHE A 158 27.05 -5.97 3.26
CA PHE A 158 25.98 -6.79 3.83
C PHE A 158 24.71 -5.99 4.08
N ILE A 159 23.56 -6.59 3.74
CA ILE A 159 22.23 -6.02 4.02
C ILE A 159 21.92 -6.21 5.51
N LYS A 160 21.53 -5.12 6.17
CA LYS A 160 21.12 -5.10 7.59
C LYS A 160 19.79 -4.38 7.74
N ALA A 161 19.08 -4.66 8.83
CA ALA A 161 17.91 -3.88 9.21
C ALA A 161 18.30 -2.40 9.35
N ALA A 162 17.55 -1.52 8.70
CA ALA A 162 17.64 -0.09 8.92
C ALA A 162 16.66 0.30 10.03
N SER A 163 17.18 0.98 11.04
CA SER A 163 16.47 1.98 11.85
C SER A 163 17.48 3.10 12.12
N PRO A 164 17.07 4.35 12.36
CA PRO A 164 17.82 5.56 12.00
C PRO A 164 19.35 5.39 12.05
N ILE A 165 20.02 5.50 10.90
CA ILE A 165 21.45 5.17 10.76
C ILE A 165 22.24 6.43 10.47
N VAL A 166 23.30 6.61 11.25
CA VAL A 166 24.36 7.60 11.03
C VAL A 166 25.59 6.89 10.52
N LYS A 167 26.00 7.19 9.28
CA LYS A 167 27.32 6.81 8.77
C LYS A 167 28.33 7.84 9.23
N LEU A 168 29.18 7.46 10.18
CA LEU A 168 30.21 8.31 10.74
C LEU A 168 31.52 8.16 9.95
N PHE A 169 31.92 9.24 9.28
CA PHE A 169 33.23 9.37 8.62
C PHE A 169 34.17 10.20 9.49
N ALA A 170 35.45 10.28 9.09
CA ALA A 170 36.45 11.05 9.84
C ALA A 170 36.20 12.55 9.87
N ASP A 171 35.41 13.09 8.94
CA ASP A 171 35.20 14.53 8.73
C ASP A 171 33.72 14.93 8.57
N LYS A 172 32.82 13.96 8.41
CA LYS A 172 31.38 14.19 8.18
C LYS A 172 30.53 13.04 8.69
N ILE A 173 29.21 13.25 8.66
CA ILE A 173 28.21 12.21 8.80
C ILE A 173 27.29 12.16 7.58
N GLU A 174 26.76 10.99 7.28
CA GLU A 174 25.64 10.81 6.34
C GLU A 174 24.46 10.15 7.06
N LEU A 175 23.28 10.73 6.91
CA LEU A 175 22.06 10.31 7.60
C LEU A 175 21.10 9.63 6.60
N ASN A 176 20.47 8.53 7.01
CA ASN A 176 19.32 8.01 6.27
C ASN A 176 18.05 8.85 6.55
N ASP A 177 16.98 8.62 5.77
CA ASP A 177 15.72 9.38 5.87
C ASP A 177 15.12 9.38 7.29
N GLU A 178 15.31 8.31 8.06
CA GLU A 178 14.83 8.20 9.43
C GLU A 178 15.73 8.96 10.43
N ALA A 179 17.05 8.96 10.23
CA ALA A 179 17.99 9.71 11.07
C ALA A 179 17.90 11.21 10.83
N GLN A 180 17.50 11.65 9.65
CA GLN A 180 17.22 13.07 9.36
C GLN A 180 16.04 13.63 10.17
N GLN A 181 15.16 12.76 10.70
CA GLN A 181 14.06 13.18 11.58
C GLN A 181 14.54 13.52 12.99
N GLN A 182 15.74 13.06 13.35
CA GLN A 182 16.45 13.47 14.55
C GLN A 182 17.33 14.67 14.15
N GLU A 183 17.38 15.73 14.97
CA GLU A 183 18.18 16.93 14.70
C GLU A 183 19.69 16.68 14.91
N ILE A 184 20.22 15.67 14.20
CA ILE A 184 21.56 15.13 14.43
C ILE A 184 22.61 16.10 13.92
N THR A 185 23.62 16.35 14.76
CA THR A 185 24.79 17.14 14.40
C THR A 185 26.08 16.39 14.73
N PHE A 186 27.15 16.74 14.01
CA PHE A 186 28.47 16.12 14.14
C PHE A 186 29.51 17.13 14.62
N GLU A 187 30.33 16.71 15.58
CA GLU A 187 31.48 17.46 16.05
C GLU A 187 32.70 16.54 16.14
N LYS A 188 33.81 16.93 15.50
CA LYS A 188 35.12 16.30 15.66
C LYS A 188 35.90 17.02 16.75
N LEU A 189 36.14 16.35 17.87
CA LEU A 189 36.84 16.90 19.03
C LEU A 189 38.36 16.78 18.91
N GLY A 190 38.84 15.79 18.14
CA GLY A 190 40.26 15.51 17.93
C GLY A 190 40.50 14.39 16.94
N VAL A 191 41.75 13.94 16.83
CA VAL A 191 42.09 12.73 16.06
C VAL A 191 41.43 11.53 16.73
N GLY A 192 40.61 10.81 15.98
CA GLY A 192 39.85 9.66 16.47
C GLY A 192 38.88 10.00 17.60
N ASP A 193 38.37 11.24 17.72
CA ASP A 193 37.39 11.62 18.75
C ASP A 193 36.21 12.36 18.12
N TYR A 194 35.05 11.72 18.13
CA TYR A 194 33.85 12.15 17.43
C TYR A 194 32.65 12.17 18.38
N LEU A 195 31.83 13.21 18.24
CA LEU A 195 30.61 13.37 18.99
C LEU A 195 29.42 13.56 18.04
N VAL A 196 28.44 12.68 18.17
CA VAL A 196 27.16 12.73 17.45
C VAL A 196 26.10 13.21 18.43
N LYS A 197 25.55 14.39 18.19
CA LYS A 197 24.58 15.04 19.09
C LYS A 197 23.17 15.00 18.53
N GLY A 198 22.17 15.10 19.40
CA GLY A 198 20.76 15.16 19.02
C GLY A 198 20.16 13.79 18.67
N SER A 199 20.88 12.70 18.99
CA SER A 199 20.39 11.34 18.81
C SER A 199 19.48 10.89 19.96
N SER A 200 18.55 10.00 19.66
CA SER A 200 17.71 9.30 20.64
C SER A 200 18.41 8.16 21.40
N GLY A 201 19.73 8.02 21.25
CA GLY A 201 20.53 6.91 21.76
C GLY A 201 20.64 5.73 20.79
N PHE A 202 21.37 4.68 21.20
CA PHE A 202 21.55 3.47 20.39
C PHE A 202 20.27 2.66 20.29
N ALA A 203 20.13 1.91 19.19
CA ALA A 203 19.05 0.94 19.02
C ALA A 203 19.06 -0.11 20.14
N GLN A 204 17.90 -0.38 20.74
CA GLN A 204 17.75 -1.33 21.86
C GLN A 204 17.72 -2.80 21.41
N GLU A 205 17.46 -3.07 20.14
CA GLU A 205 17.36 -4.42 19.58
C GLU A 205 18.29 -4.62 18.38
N GLY A 206 19.01 -5.73 18.35
CA GLY A 206 19.89 -6.12 17.24
C GLY A 206 21.28 -5.48 17.32
N TRP A 207 21.77 -4.96 16.19
CA TRP A 207 23.08 -4.31 16.10
C TRP A 207 22.94 -2.80 16.32
N TYR A 208 23.97 -2.17 16.88
CA TYR A 208 24.03 -0.72 17.11
C TYR A 208 25.31 -0.05 16.60
N ILE A 209 26.39 -0.82 16.42
CA ILE A 209 27.63 -0.34 15.81
C ILE A 209 28.18 -1.38 14.83
N GLU A 210 28.61 -0.94 13.64
CA GLU A 210 29.43 -1.75 12.74
C GLU A 210 30.72 -1.00 12.40
N THR A 211 31.84 -1.68 12.64
CA THR A 211 33.17 -1.14 12.36
C THR A 211 33.67 -1.59 10.98
N PRO A 212 34.43 -0.74 10.28
CA PRO A 212 34.91 -1.06 8.94
C PRO A 212 35.99 -2.15 9.00
N LYS A 213 35.90 -3.11 8.08
CA LYS A 213 36.85 -4.24 7.97
C LYS A 213 37.52 -4.24 6.60
N ASP A 214 38.69 -4.88 6.51
CA ASP A 214 39.34 -5.15 5.24
C ASP A 214 38.72 -6.37 4.53
N ALA A 215 39.18 -6.66 3.31
CA ALA A 215 38.69 -7.80 2.53
C ALA A 215 38.97 -9.17 3.17
N ASN A 216 39.88 -9.24 4.13
CA ASN A 216 40.23 -10.46 4.87
C ASN A 216 39.44 -10.57 6.20
N GLY A 217 38.61 -9.58 6.54
CA GLY A 217 37.85 -9.52 7.77
C GLY A 217 38.59 -8.93 8.97
N ASN A 218 39.79 -8.35 8.76
CA ASN A 218 40.51 -7.66 9.83
C ASN A 218 39.87 -6.30 10.12
N LEU A 219 39.84 -5.92 11.40
CA LEU A 219 39.44 -4.58 11.81
C LEU A 219 40.41 -3.55 11.25
N LEU A 220 39.89 -2.44 10.72
CA LEU A 220 40.71 -1.33 10.26
C LEU A 220 41.01 -0.33 11.39
N VAL A 221 40.11 -0.21 12.36
CA VAL A 221 40.22 0.66 13.53
C VAL A 221 39.56 -0.01 14.73
N ALA A 222 40.11 0.18 15.93
CA ALA A 222 39.42 -0.16 17.16
C ALA A 222 38.47 1.00 17.53
N VAL A 223 37.26 0.66 18.00
CA VAL A 223 36.22 1.65 18.29
C VAL A 223 35.73 1.49 19.72
N VAL A 224 35.82 2.58 20.48
CA VAL A 224 35.27 2.72 21.83
C VAL A 224 34.12 3.71 21.74
N TYR A 225 32.98 3.39 22.33
CA TYR A 225 31.78 4.22 22.24
C TYR A 225 31.07 4.30 23.58
N GLU A 226 30.39 5.43 23.80
CA GLU A 226 29.61 5.70 24.99
C GLU A 226 28.36 6.47 24.59
N GLN A 227 27.20 6.04 25.11
CA GLN A 227 25.97 6.82 25.03
C GLN A 227 25.88 7.70 26.27
N LEU A 228 25.76 9.01 26.06
CA LEU A 228 25.61 10.00 27.11
C LEU A 228 24.17 10.02 27.63
N GLU A 229 23.96 10.58 28.83
CA GLU A 229 22.63 10.63 29.48
C GLU A 229 21.57 11.35 28.64
N ASN A 230 21.98 12.30 27.80
CA ASN A 230 21.10 13.05 26.91
C ASN A 230 20.80 12.31 25.59
N GLY A 231 21.34 11.11 25.38
CA GLY A 231 21.17 10.33 24.16
C GLY A 231 22.24 10.57 23.09
N ASP A 232 23.14 11.55 23.28
CA ASP A 232 24.28 11.78 22.38
C ASP A 232 25.25 10.59 22.41
N ILE A 233 25.97 10.39 21.31
CA ILE A 233 26.90 9.27 21.15
C ILE A 233 28.32 9.80 20.98
N SER A 234 29.19 9.42 21.91
CA SER A 234 30.63 9.61 21.84
C SER A 234 31.26 8.39 21.17
N VAL A 235 32.07 8.60 20.14
CA VAL A 235 32.81 7.55 19.44
C VAL A 235 34.28 7.94 19.39
N LYS A 236 35.14 7.07 19.90
CA LYS A 236 36.59 7.19 19.84
C LYS A 236 37.21 6.06 19.05
N THR A 237 38.18 6.37 18.22
CA THR A 237 38.84 5.39 17.35
C THR A 237 40.35 5.38 17.57
N TYR A 238 40.91 4.18 17.62
CA TYR A 238 42.29 3.92 17.98
C TYR A 238 42.92 2.92 17.02
N ASP A 239 44.25 2.87 17.01
CA ASP A 239 44.97 1.70 16.52
C ASP A 239 44.64 0.48 17.40
N TYR A 240 44.98 -0.72 16.94
CA TYR A 240 44.71 -1.94 17.66
C TYR A 240 45.98 -2.72 17.96
N MET A 241 46.06 -3.27 19.18
CA MET A 241 47.16 -4.11 19.62
C MET A 241 46.68 -5.52 19.95
N LEU A 242 47.60 -6.47 19.95
CA LEU A 242 47.33 -7.82 20.43
C LEU A 242 47.65 -7.89 21.92
N ASN A 243 46.66 -8.17 22.75
CA ASN A 243 46.92 -8.37 24.18
C ASN A 243 47.67 -9.70 24.43
N ASN A 244 48.14 -9.89 25.66
CA ASN A 244 48.87 -11.09 26.09
C ASN A 244 48.10 -12.42 25.92
N LYS A 245 46.80 -12.38 25.60
CA LYS A 245 45.95 -13.54 25.32
C LYS A 245 45.68 -13.75 23.83
N GLY A 246 46.32 -12.98 22.95
CA GLY A 246 46.15 -13.08 21.51
C GLY A 246 44.85 -12.44 21.00
N ARG A 247 44.23 -11.53 21.76
CA ARG A 247 43.00 -10.83 21.33
C ARG A 247 43.34 -9.44 20.86
N ILE A 248 42.67 -9.00 19.80
CA ILE A 248 42.71 -7.61 19.34
C ILE A 248 42.00 -6.75 20.39
N VAL A 249 42.69 -5.70 20.86
CA VAL A 249 42.18 -4.68 21.78
C VAL A 249 42.58 -3.30 21.26
N ASP A 250 41.85 -2.28 21.70
CA ASP A 250 42.17 -0.88 21.43
C ASP A 250 43.50 -0.45 22.06
N ASP A 251 44.29 0.30 21.29
CA ASP A 251 45.45 1.02 21.78
C ASP A 251 45.08 2.46 22.14
N THR A 252 44.61 2.67 23.36
CA THR A 252 44.11 3.98 23.83
C THR A 252 45.17 5.09 23.82
N GLU A 253 46.46 4.75 23.69
CA GLU A 253 47.56 5.71 23.56
C GLU A 253 47.78 6.18 22.11
N THR A 254 47.25 5.44 21.13
CA THR A 254 47.43 5.70 19.69
C THR A 254 46.08 6.00 19.02
N PRO A 255 45.56 7.24 19.14
CA PRO A 255 44.33 7.63 18.43
C PRO A 255 44.53 7.58 16.92
N LEU A 256 43.54 7.03 16.21
CA LEU A 256 43.58 6.80 14.77
C LEU A 256 42.26 7.22 14.15
N ASP A 257 42.29 8.10 13.15
CA ASP A 257 41.08 8.51 12.44
C ASP A 257 40.46 7.36 11.62
N ILE A 258 39.16 7.46 11.35
CA ILE A 258 38.46 6.53 10.46
C ILE A 258 39.09 6.65 9.05
N PRO A 259 39.42 5.55 8.35
CA PRO A 259 40.01 5.63 7.02
C PRO A 259 39.11 6.38 6.03
N GLU A 260 39.67 7.23 5.16
CA GLU A 260 38.93 8.16 4.28
C GLU A 260 37.83 7.51 3.42
N THR A 261 37.98 6.23 3.06
CA THR A 261 37.03 5.49 2.21
C THR A 261 36.13 4.54 3.00
N ARG A 262 36.04 4.72 4.31
CA ARG A 262 35.30 3.88 5.24
C ARG A 262 34.52 4.74 6.23
N TRP A 263 33.55 4.11 6.86
CA TRP A 263 32.71 4.73 7.88
C TRP A 263 32.37 3.69 8.95
N ILE A 264 31.91 4.19 10.09
CA ILE A 264 31.27 3.40 11.14
C ILE A 264 29.77 3.60 11.00
N ASP A 265 29.00 2.51 10.93
CA ASP A 265 27.55 2.60 10.97
C ASP A 265 27.10 2.65 12.44
N LEU A 266 26.41 3.71 12.83
CA LEU A 266 25.75 3.85 14.13
C LEU A 266 24.24 3.72 13.93
N ARG A 267 23.62 2.73 14.57
CA ARG A 267 22.17 2.55 14.51
C ARG A 267 21.52 3.10 15.77
N LEU A 268 20.60 4.03 15.58
CA LEU A 268 19.93 4.75 16.64
C LEU A 268 18.54 4.18 16.92
N GLN A 269 18.03 4.55 18.09
CA GLN A 269 16.67 4.26 18.51
C GLN A 269 15.66 5.01 17.62
N GLU A 270 14.58 4.34 17.21
CA GLU A 270 13.49 4.99 16.48
C GLU A 270 12.77 6.02 17.37
N LEU A 271 12.34 7.13 16.78
CA LEU A 271 11.44 8.06 17.45
C LEU A 271 10.06 7.39 17.66
N PRO A 272 9.37 7.65 18.79
CA PRO A 272 8.01 7.17 18.99
C PRO A 272 7.09 7.73 17.90
N GLN A 273 6.20 6.89 17.37
CA GLN A 273 5.35 7.26 16.24
C GLN A 273 4.32 8.33 16.66
N PRO A 274 4.10 9.38 15.85
CA PRO A 274 2.96 10.26 16.05
C PRO A 274 1.67 9.44 15.86
N GLU A 275 0.73 9.61 16.78
CA GLU A 275 -0.58 8.97 16.71
C GLU A 275 -1.30 9.49 15.45
N ILE A 276 -1.74 8.57 14.58
CA ILE A 276 -2.37 8.93 13.30
C ILE A 276 -3.76 9.49 13.61
N GLU A 277 -3.91 10.81 13.57
CA GLU A 277 -5.23 11.45 13.60
C GLU A 277 -5.97 11.15 12.29
N ILE A 278 -6.92 10.21 12.33
CA ILE A 278 -7.79 9.92 11.19
C ILE A 278 -8.71 11.14 10.99
N PRO A 279 -8.74 11.77 9.79
CA PRO A 279 -9.71 12.82 9.53
C PRO A 279 -11.12 12.26 9.73
N GLU A 280 -11.95 12.98 10.48
CA GLU A 280 -13.33 12.56 10.73
C GLU A 280 -14.02 12.19 9.41
N PRO A 281 -14.77 11.08 9.37
CA PRO A 281 -15.52 10.71 8.18
C PRO A 281 -16.40 11.89 7.77
N ILE A 282 -16.21 12.39 6.55
CA ILE A 282 -17.14 13.32 5.92
C ILE A 282 -18.39 12.51 5.52
N ALA A 283 -19.08 11.96 6.52
CA ALA A 283 -20.44 11.50 6.33
C ALA A 283 -21.27 12.76 6.08
N PRO A 284 -21.98 12.88 4.93
CA PRO A 284 -22.96 13.93 4.76
C PRO A 284 -23.92 13.88 5.96
N PRO A 285 -24.23 15.01 6.61
CA PRO A 285 -25.25 15.03 7.65
C PRO A 285 -26.55 14.56 7.02
N ASP A 286 -27.08 13.45 7.55
CA ASP A 286 -28.36 12.85 7.21
C ASP A 286 -28.59 12.55 5.72
N PHE A 287 -28.40 11.28 5.35
CA PHE A 287 -29.23 10.70 4.30
C PHE A 287 -30.66 10.67 4.84
N GLN A 288 -31.38 11.80 4.72
CA GLN A 288 -32.82 11.80 4.96
C GLN A 288 -33.41 10.73 4.05
N PRO A 289 -34.17 9.75 4.59
CA PRO A 289 -34.90 8.82 3.74
C PRO A 289 -35.81 9.67 2.85
N THR A 290 -35.47 9.78 1.57
CA THR A 290 -36.40 10.33 0.58
C THR A 290 -37.72 9.57 0.75
N GLY A 291 -38.88 10.23 0.59
CA GLY A 291 -40.20 9.63 0.86
C GLY A 291 -40.52 8.30 0.16
N LEU A 292 -39.67 7.86 -0.77
CA LEU A 292 -39.64 6.49 -1.31
C LEU A 292 -39.25 5.42 -0.27
N ALA A 293 -38.28 5.69 0.63
CA ALA A 293 -37.86 4.73 1.66
C ALA A 293 -38.92 4.57 2.77
N GLU A 294 -39.60 5.66 3.14
CA GLU A 294 -40.79 5.61 4.02
C GLU A 294 -41.94 4.86 3.35
N ALA A 295 -42.25 5.15 2.08
CA ALA A 295 -43.32 4.45 1.36
C ALA A 295 -43.04 2.94 1.23
N VAL A 296 -41.78 2.52 1.04
CA VAL A 296 -41.40 1.11 0.99
C VAL A 296 -41.50 0.45 2.37
N ALA A 297 -41.13 1.15 3.45
CA ALA A 297 -41.27 0.63 4.81
C ALA A 297 -42.75 0.46 5.20
N THR A 298 -43.62 1.42 4.89
CA THR A 298 -45.06 1.34 5.15
C THR A 298 -45.74 0.23 4.34
N VAL A 299 -45.31 0.01 3.09
CA VAL A 299 -45.82 -1.11 2.27
C VAL A 299 -45.34 -2.45 2.83
N MET A 300 -44.09 -2.55 3.29
CA MET A 300 -43.57 -3.78 3.91
C MET A 300 -44.24 -4.13 5.24
N GLU A 301 -44.60 -3.12 6.06
CA GLU A 301 -45.40 -3.34 7.28
C GLU A 301 -46.83 -3.82 6.95
N SER A 302 -47.46 -3.29 5.90
CA SER A 302 -48.81 -3.70 5.49
C SER A 302 -48.92 -5.13 4.95
N TYR A 303 -47.79 -5.79 4.64
CA TYR A 303 -47.75 -7.18 4.18
C TYR A 303 -47.63 -8.19 5.33
N ASN A 304 -47.32 -7.75 6.55
CA ASN A 304 -47.13 -8.62 7.72
C ASN A 304 -48.31 -8.63 8.71
N ASP A 305 -49.35 -7.81 8.49
CA ASP A 305 -50.60 -7.91 9.26
C ASP A 305 -51.50 -9.02 8.68
N THR A 306 -51.28 -10.24 9.15
CA THR A 306 -52.26 -11.33 9.02
C THR A 306 -53.40 -11.14 10.02
N GLU A 307 -54.38 -10.30 9.68
CA GLU A 307 -55.78 -10.47 10.11
C GLU A 307 -56.75 -10.03 8.98
N GLN A 308 -56.96 -10.94 8.02
CA GLN A 308 -58.27 -11.24 7.40
C GLN A 308 -58.21 -12.56 6.64
#